data_AF-A0A0K9PE62-F1
#
_entry.id   AF-A0A0K9PE62-F1
#
_cell.length_a   1.000
_cell.length_b   1.000
_cell.length_c   1.000
_cell.angle_alpha   90.00
_cell.angle_beta   90.00
_cell.angle_gamma   90.00
#
_symmetry.space_group_name_H-M   'P 1'
#
loop_
_entity.id
_entity.type
_entity.pdbx_description
1 polymer ?
#
loop_
_entity_poly.entity_id
_entity_poly.type
_entity_poly.pdbx_seq_one_letter_code
_entity_poly.pdbx_strand_id
1 'polypeptide(L)'
;MVDRREVWDGIDRLSATYSDFPWFVLGDFNEIRKISERISVSRPQWARIEEFNNCVLSSKLMEGEHMGPEFTFCNDRIGRGRVVSRLDRVLCSHRVLELWPQMATKNLGFGTSDHRALHVVLSATQSKGRAPFRFTNSWVDRPDFRDIVEEETWVTLIMVILCTDL
;
A
#
# COMPACT_ATOMS: atom_id res chain seq x y z
N MET A 1 18.84 5.34 -13.45
CA MET A 1 17.96 4.16 -13.35
C MET A 1 18.47 3.42 -12.13
N VAL A 2 17.69 3.42 -11.04
CA VAL A 2 18.07 2.74 -9.79
C VAL A 2 18.00 1.23 -10.06
N ASP A 3 18.97 0.46 -9.58
CA ASP A 3 18.88 -1.00 -9.72
C ASP A 3 17.72 -1.50 -8.85
N ARG A 4 16.84 -2.33 -9.41
CA ARG A 4 15.73 -2.93 -8.65
C ARG A 4 16.23 -3.66 -7.39
N ARG A 5 17.42 -4.27 -7.45
CA ARG A 5 18.05 -4.88 -6.27
C ARG A 5 18.36 -3.88 -5.17
N GLU A 6 18.80 -2.67 -5.51
CA GLU A 6 19.05 -1.62 -4.51
C GLU A 6 17.77 -1.22 -3.78
N VAL A 7 16.63 -1.23 -4.46
CA VAL A 7 15.33 -0.99 -3.83
C VAL A 7 14.92 -2.15 -2.94
N TRP A 8 15.09 -3.39 -3.40
CA TRP A 8 14.82 -4.57 -2.58
C TRP A 8 15.66 -4.60 -1.30
N ASP A 9 16.96 -4.33 -1.42
CA ASP A 9 17.85 -4.23 -0.27
C ASP A 9 17.48 -3.02 0.61
N GLY A 10 16.98 -1.94 0.02
CA GLY A 10 16.46 -0.78 0.74
C GLY A 10 15.25 -1.12 1.61
N ILE A 11 14.27 -1.83 1.06
CA ILE A 11 13.09 -2.30 1.80
C ILE A 11 13.51 -3.24 2.93
N ASP A 12 14.48 -4.13 2.68
CA ASP A 12 15.00 -5.04 3.70
C ASP A 12 15.68 -4.30 4.85
N ARG A 13 16.52 -3.29 4.54
CA ARG A 13 17.12 -2.42 5.57
C ARG A 13 16.08 -1.63 6.36
N LEU A 14 15.04 -1.15 5.69
CA LEU A 14 13.93 -0.44 6.35
C LEU A 14 13.17 -1.39 7.28
N SER A 15 12.99 -2.65 6.89
CA SER A 15 12.36 -3.65 7.74
C SER A 15 13.11 -3.90 9.05
N ALA A 16 14.45 -3.87 9.00
CA ALA A 16 15.30 -3.98 10.19
C ALA A 16 15.28 -2.71 11.04
N THR A 17 15.22 -1.54 10.40
CA THR A 17 15.23 -0.23 11.07
C THR A 17 13.91 0.04 11.81
N TYR A 18 12.79 -0.37 11.22
CA TYR A 18 11.44 -0.07 11.72
C TYR A 18 10.71 -1.31 12.23
N SER A 19 11.44 -2.34 12.68
CA SER A 19 10.86 -3.61 13.14
C SER A 19 9.84 -3.47 14.27
N ASP A 20 9.98 -2.43 15.09
CA ASP A 20 9.12 -2.15 16.23
C ASP A 20 7.95 -1.21 15.93
N PHE A 21 7.86 -0.67 14.70
CA PHE A 21 6.83 0.30 14.31
C PHE A 21 5.85 -0.28 13.28
N PRO A 22 4.59 0.20 13.25
CA PRO A 22 3.69 -0.04 12.14
C PRO A 22 4.15 0.76 10.91
N TRP A 23 4.45 0.08 9.81
CA TRP A 23 4.89 0.72 8.58
C TRP A 23 4.37 0.03 7.32
N PHE A 24 4.29 0.81 6.25
CA PHE A 24 3.86 0.36 4.93
C PHE A 24 4.92 0.66 3.87
N VAL A 25 4.98 -0.20 2.86
CA VAL A 25 5.52 0.13 1.53
C VAL A 25 4.38 0.06 0.55
N LEU A 26 4.14 1.14 -0.19
CA LEU A 26 3.10 1.17 -1.19
C LEU A 26 3.50 1.91 -2.44
N GLY A 27 2.91 1.55 -3.57
CA GLY A 27 3.18 2.16 -4.87
C GLY A 27 3.40 1.13 -5.95
N ASP A 28 4.04 1.56 -7.03
CA ASP A 28 4.36 0.72 -8.18
C ASP A 28 5.68 -0.03 -7.94
N PHE A 29 5.60 -1.36 -7.87
CA PHE A 29 6.76 -2.22 -7.75
C PHE A 29 7.34 -2.65 -9.10
N ASN A 30 6.60 -2.39 -10.18
CA ASN A 30 6.91 -2.79 -11.55
C ASN A 30 7.18 -4.32 -11.69
N GLU A 31 6.65 -5.12 -10.76
CA GLU A 31 6.82 -6.57 -10.68
C GLU A 31 5.52 -7.25 -10.23
N ILE A 32 5.27 -8.43 -10.81
CA ILE A 32 4.19 -9.31 -10.40
C ILE A 32 4.70 -10.36 -9.40
N ARG A 33 3.83 -10.84 -8.52
CA ARG A 33 4.12 -11.93 -7.57
C ARG A 33 3.73 -13.30 -8.10
N LYS A 34 2.75 -13.35 -9.01
CA LYS A 34 2.25 -14.59 -9.63
C LYS A 34 2.06 -14.39 -11.12
N ILE A 35 2.20 -15.47 -11.91
CA ILE A 35 1.98 -15.42 -13.37
C ILE A 35 0.55 -14.97 -13.70
N SER A 36 -0.44 -15.37 -12.90
CA SER A 36 -1.85 -14.99 -13.07
C SER A 36 -2.10 -13.49 -13.00
N GLU A 37 -1.19 -12.73 -12.39
CA GLU A 37 -1.30 -11.28 -12.24
C GLU A 37 -0.84 -10.51 -13.48
N ARG A 38 -0.53 -11.20 -14.59
CA ARG A 38 -0.23 -10.59 -15.89
C ARG A 38 -0.95 -11.30 -17.02
N ILE A 39 -1.63 -10.52 -17.84
CA ILE A 39 -2.16 -10.99 -19.13
C ILE A 39 -1.37 -10.28 -20.23
N SER A 40 -0.58 -11.06 -20.96
CA SER A 40 0.22 -10.62 -22.11
C SER A 40 0.53 -11.82 -23.00
N VAL A 41 0.85 -11.57 -24.27
CA VAL A 41 1.44 -12.58 -25.15
C VAL A 41 2.84 -13.00 -24.71
N SER A 42 3.56 -12.10 -24.04
CA SER A 42 4.91 -12.35 -23.52
C SER A 42 4.84 -13.04 -22.16
N ARG A 43 5.61 -14.12 -21.98
CA ARG A 43 5.78 -14.72 -20.65
C ARG A 43 6.60 -13.82 -19.72
N PRO A 44 6.19 -13.66 -18.45
CA PRO A 44 7.01 -12.95 -17.47
C PRO A 44 8.28 -13.73 -17.14
N GLN A 45 9.31 -13.03 -16.65
CA GLN A 45 10.56 -13.65 -16.23
C GLN A 45 10.40 -14.21 -14.81
N TRP A 46 10.57 -15.52 -14.64
CA TRP A 46 10.41 -16.19 -13.34
C TRP A 46 11.37 -15.64 -12.28
N ALA A 47 12.63 -15.41 -12.65
CA ALA A 47 13.66 -14.90 -11.74
C ALA A 47 13.26 -13.55 -11.11
N ARG A 48 12.60 -12.66 -11.88
CA ARG A 48 12.16 -11.34 -11.36
C ARG A 48 11.01 -11.48 -10.36
N ILE A 49 10.08 -12.39 -10.64
CA ILE A 49 8.98 -12.73 -9.73
C ILE A 49 9.53 -13.31 -8.42
N GLU A 50 10.51 -14.20 -8.52
CA GLU A 50 11.17 -14.83 -7.37
C GLU A 50 11.97 -13.82 -6.55
N GLU A 51 12.77 -12.96 -7.19
CA GLU A 51 13.49 -11.87 -6.52
C GLU A 51 12.53 -10.95 -5.74
N PHE A 52 11.41 -10.54 -6.34
CA PHE A 52 10.43 -9.71 -5.65
C PHE A 52 9.76 -10.44 -4.48
N ASN A 53 9.33 -11.69 -4.68
CA ASN A 53 8.74 -12.48 -3.58
C ASN A 53 9.73 -12.74 -2.44
N ASN A 54 11.02 -12.93 -2.74
CA ASN A 54 12.07 -13.09 -1.75
C ASN A 54 12.26 -11.81 -0.94
N CYS A 55 12.26 -10.63 -1.58
CA CYS A 55 12.29 -9.34 -0.88
C CYS A 55 11.09 -9.18 0.07
N VAL A 56 9.86 -9.44 -0.41
CA VAL A 56 8.66 -9.36 0.44
C VAL A 56 8.77 -10.31 1.64
N LEU A 57 9.28 -11.51 1.43
CA LEU A 57 9.47 -12.51 2.48
C LEU A 57 10.57 -12.12 3.48
N SER A 58 11.75 -11.70 3.01
CA SER A 58 12.89 -11.34 3.87
C SER A 58 12.57 -10.13 4.74
N SER A 59 11.86 -9.16 4.16
CA SER A 59 11.40 -7.95 4.85
C SER A 59 10.18 -8.18 5.75
N LYS A 60 9.69 -9.44 5.86
CA LYS A 60 8.54 -9.85 6.67
C LYS A 60 7.29 -9.02 6.37
N LEU A 61 7.13 -8.63 5.11
CA LEU A 61 6.03 -7.82 4.65
C LEU A 61 4.83 -8.70 4.28
N MET A 62 3.64 -8.20 4.59
CA MET A 62 2.37 -8.86 4.32
C MET A 62 1.49 -7.98 3.45
N GLU A 63 0.67 -8.62 2.62
CA GLU A 63 -0.33 -7.95 1.81
C GLU A 63 -1.69 -8.19 2.47
N GLY A 64 -2.44 -7.11 2.73
CA GLY A 64 -3.78 -7.21 3.31
C GLY A 64 -4.82 -7.73 2.33
N GLU A 65 -6.09 -7.75 2.76
CA GLU A 65 -7.18 -8.17 1.88
C GLU A 65 -7.28 -7.24 0.66
N HIS A 66 -7.55 -7.81 -0.51
CA HIS A 66 -7.69 -7.08 -1.75
C HIS A 66 -9.13 -7.03 -2.21
N MET A 67 -9.64 -5.83 -2.48
CA MET A 67 -10.98 -5.58 -3.00
C MET A 67 -10.97 -4.87 -4.35
N GLY A 68 -12.02 -5.10 -5.14
CA GLY A 68 -12.18 -4.49 -6.44
C GLY A 68 -11.40 -5.21 -7.53
N PRO A 69 -11.19 -4.58 -8.70
CA PRO A 69 -10.69 -5.30 -9.85
C PRO A 69 -9.17 -5.56 -9.74
N GLU A 70 -8.73 -6.74 -10.18
CA GLU A 70 -7.45 -7.36 -9.79
C GLU A 70 -6.20 -6.65 -10.34
N PHE A 71 -6.25 -6.22 -11.60
CA PHE A 71 -5.12 -5.56 -12.27
C PHE A 71 -5.09 -4.07 -11.93
N THR A 72 -3.87 -3.52 -11.77
CA THR A 72 -3.64 -2.11 -11.46
C THR A 72 -3.12 -1.33 -12.67
N PHE A 73 -2.50 -2.02 -13.63
CA PHE A 73 -1.91 -1.44 -14.84
C PHE A 73 -2.58 -1.95 -16.12
N CYS A 74 -2.73 -1.07 -17.11
CA CYS A 74 -3.15 -1.38 -18.48
C CYS A 74 -2.43 -0.48 -19.49
N ASN A 75 -1.75 -1.04 -20.48
CA ASN A 75 -1.05 -0.24 -21.50
C ASN A 75 -1.96 0.41 -22.56
N ASP A 76 -3.28 0.40 -22.35
CA ASP A 76 -4.34 0.91 -23.23
C ASP A 76 -4.34 0.42 -24.69
N ARG A 77 -3.58 -0.64 -25.00
CA ARG A 77 -3.60 -1.27 -26.32
C ARG A 77 -4.75 -2.27 -26.43
N ILE A 78 -5.17 -2.50 -27.67
CA ILE A 78 -6.21 -3.47 -28.03
C ILE A 78 -5.58 -4.69 -28.74
N GLY A 79 -6.22 -5.85 -28.64
CA GLY A 79 -5.80 -7.08 -29.33
C GLY A 79 -4.53 -7.70 -28.73
N ARG A 80 -3.68 -8.28 -29.58
CA ARG A 80 -2.48 -9.03 -29.15
C ARG A 80 -1.44 -8.17 -28.40
N GLY A 81 -1.47 -6.85 -28.59
CA GLY A 81 -0.57 -5.92 -27.90
C GLY A 81 -1.05 -5.49 -26.52
N ARG A 82 -2.26 -5.90 -26.10
CA ARG A 82 -2.82 -5.53 -24.81
C ARG A 82 -2.05 -6.21 -23.69
N VAL A 83 -1.60 -5.41 -22.72
CA VAL A 83 -0.98 -5.89 -21.49
C VAL A 83 -1.75 -5.31 -20.31
N VAL A 84 -2.20 -6.18 -19.42
CA VAL A 84 -2.70 -5.78 -18.10
C VAL A 84 -1.89 -6.51 -17.04
N SER A 85 -1.58 -5.83 -15.92
CA SER A 85 -0.77 -6.39 -14.84
C SER A 85 -1.18 -5.82 -13.48
N ARG A 86 -0.89 -6.55 -12.40
CA ARG A 86 -0.96 -6.03 -11.02
C ARG A 86 0.44 -5.66 -10.55
N LEU A 87 0.80 -4.39 -10.70
CA LEU A 87 2.13 -3.85 -10.41
C LEU A 87 2.14 -3.02 -9.12
N ASP A 88 1.03 -2.36 -8.82
CA ASP A 88 0.86 -1.53 -7.63
C ASP A 88 0.39 -2.37 -6.45
N ARG A 89 1.02 -2.20 -5.28
CA ARG A 89 0.65 -2.91 -4.06
C ARG A 89 0.74 -2.04 -2.83
N VAL A 90 0.11 -2.52 -1.76
CA VAL A 90 0.34 -2.04 -0.39
C VAL A 90 0.79 -3.23 0.42
N LEU A 91 2.02 -3.17 0.88
CA LEU A 91 2.65 -4.14 1.75
C LEU A 91 2.84 -3.50 3.12
N CYS A 92 2.67 -4.28 4.18
CA CYS A 92 2.68 -3.80 5.54
C CYS A 92 3.46 -4.71 6.48
N SER A 93 4.00 -4.12 7.55
CA SER A 93 4.62 -4.89 8.62
C SER A 93 3.56 -5.61 9.47
N HIS A 94 3.98 -6.62 10.24
CA HIS A 94 3.06 -7.29 11.17
C HIS A 94 2.41 -6.35 12.18
N ARG A 95 3.13 -5.33 12.63
CA ARG A 95 2.62 -4.31 13.56
C ARG A 95 1.40 -3.57 13.01
N VAL A 96 1.30 -3.39 11.69
CA VAL A 96 0.11 -2.81 11.07
C VAL A 96 -1.11 -3.69 11.29
N LEU A 97 -0.99 -5.00 11.10
CA LEU A 97 -2.12 -5.93 11.24
C LEU A 97 -2.49 -6.16 12.71
N GLU A 98 -1.58 -5.94 13.66
CA GLU A 98 -1.91 -5.89 15.09
C GLU A 98 -2.85 -4.70 15.41
N LEU A 99 -2.61 -3.53 14.80
CA LEU A 99 -3.42 -2.32 15.00
C LEU A 99 -4.72 -2.31 14.18
N TRP A 100 -4.65 -2.79 12.93
CA TRP A 100 -5.76 -2.84 11.99
C TRP A 100 -5.90 -4.25 11.39
N PRO A 101 -6.46 -5.21 12.13
CA PRO A 101 -6.63 -6.59 11.66
C PRO A 101 -7.51 -6.72 10.41
N GLN A 102 -8.37 -5.73 10.17
CA GLN A 102 -9.26 -5.65 9.00
C GLN A 102 -8.69 -4.73 7.91
N MET A 103 -7.37 -4.54 7.87
CA MET A 103 -6.73 -3.76 6.82
C MET A 103 -7.01 -4.37 5.45
N ALA A 104 -7.47 -3.53 4.54
CA ALA A 104 -7.76 -3.91 3.18
C ALA A 104 -7.27 -2.84 2.20
N THR A 105 -7.04 -3.28 0.97
CA THR A 105 -6.75 -2.43 -0.18
C THR A 105 -7.90 -2.51 -1.16
N LYS A 106 -8.23 -1.38 -1.79
CA LYS A 106 -9.22 -1.34 -2.85
C LYS A 106 -8.64 -0.65 -4.08
N ASN A 107 -8.65 -1.38 -5.20
CA ASN A 107 -8.35 -0.78 -6.49
C ASN A 107 -9.52 0.10 -6.93
N LEU A 108 -9.23 1.36 -7.22
CA LEU A 108 -10.20 2.27 -7.82
C LEU A 108 -10.30 2.02 -9.34
N GLY A 109 -11.28 2.65 -9.99
CA GLY A 109 -11.39 2.61 -11.45
C GLY A 109 -10.20 3.28 -12.13
N PHE A 110 -9.98 2.97 -13.42
CA PHE A 110 -9.04 3.74 -14.22
C PHE A 110 -9.52 5.18 -14.34
N GLY A 111 -8.60 6.12 -14.16
CA GLY A 111 -8.79 7.53 -14.47
C GLY A 111 -8.18 7.84 -15.83
N THR A 112 -7.37 8.89 -15.91
CA THR A 112 -6.57 9.25 -17.09
C THR A 112 -5.19 8.59 -17.12
N SER A 113 -4.85 7.78 -16.12
CA SER A 113 -3.60 7.03 -16.03
C SER A 113 -3.81 5.58 -16.45
N ASP A 114 -2.76 5.00 -17.03
CA ASP A 114 -2.57 3.57 -17.25
C ASP A 114 -2.46 2.76 -15.94
N HIS A 115 -2.33 3.44 -14.80
CA HIS A 115 -2.42 2.87 -13.45
C HIS A 115 -3.75 3.21 -12.76
N ARG A 116 -4.13 2.34 -11.82
CA ARG A 116 -5.24 2.55 -10.89
C ARG A 116 -4.72 3.03 -9.54
N ALA A 117 -5.40 4.02 -8.99
CA ALA A 117 -5.17 4.41 -7.61
C ALA A 117 -5.55 3.28 -6.64
N LEU A 118 -4.70 3.07 -5.63
CA LEU A 118 -4.95 2.17 -4.51
C LEU A 118 -5.52 2.96 -3.34
N HIS A 119 -6.63 2.50 -2.78
CA HIS A 119 -7.20 3.04 -1.55
C HIS A 119 -6.96 2.06 -0.40
N VAL A 120 -6.22 2.51 0.62
CA VAL A 120 -5.97 1.75 1.85
C VAL A 120 -7.08 2.02 2.85
N VAL A 121 -7.71 0.96 3.34
CA VAL A 121 -8.74 1.01 4.38
C VAL A 121 -8.14 0.42 5.65
N LEU A 122 -7.99 1.26 6.67
CA LEU A 122 -7.55 0.86 8.01
C LEU A 122 -8.75 0.89 8.95
N SER A 123 -9.04 -0.25 9.58
CA SER A 123 -10.16 -0.40 10.51
C SER A 123 -9.66 -1.10 11.78
N ALA A 124 -9.75 -0.39 12.90
CA ALA A 124 -9.46 -0.96 14.21
C ALA A 124 -10.69 -1.73 14.69
N THR A 125 -10.47 -2.84 15.39
CA THR A 125 -11.52 -3.70 15.96
C THR A 125 -12.43 -2.98 16.96
N GLN A 126 -12.06 -1.78 17.44
CA GLN A 126 -12.83 -0.96 18.38
C GLN A 126 -13.74 0.11 17.74
N SER A 127 -14.23 -0.05 16.50
CA SER A 127 -15.30 0.85 16.04
C SER A 127 -16.63 0.46 16.70
N LYS A 128 -16.99 1.16 17.78
CA LYS A 128 -18.38 1.21 18.30
C LYS A 128 -19.27 1.91 17.26
N GLY A 129 -19.47 1.31 16.09
CA GLY A 129 -20.17 1.91 14.96
C GLY A 129 -19.50 3.18 14.43
N ARG A 130 -19.85 3.58 13.21
CA ARG A 130 -19.56 4.95 12.75
C ARG A 130 -20.52 5.90 13.47
N ALA A 131 -20.14 6.38 14.65
CA ALA A 131 -20.75 7.60 15.16
C ALA A 131 -20.44 8.72 14.15
N PRO A 132 -21.43 9.50 13.67
CA PRO A 132 -21.12 10.68 12.89
C PRO A 132 -20.16 11.55 13.69
N PHE A 133 -19.13 12.08 13.03
CA PHE A 133 -18.29 13.09 13.64
C PHE A 133 -19.19 14.27 14.04
N ARG A 134 -19.39 14.43 15.35
CA ARG A 134 -20.16 15.51 15.95
C ARG A 134 -19.18 16.28 16.82
N PHE A 135 -18.90 17.51 16.44
CA PHE A 135 -18.17 18.45 17.28
C PHE A 135 -19.10 19.61 17.63
N THR A 136 -18.90 20.20 18.80
CA THR A 136 -19.64 21.39 19.19
C THR A 136 -18.87 22.61 18.73
N ASN A 137 -19.48 23.51 17.96
CA ASN A 137 -18.79 24.71 17.45
C ASN A 137 -18.16 25.56 18.56
N SER A 138 -18.76 25.59 19.75
CA SER A 138 -18.23 26.31 20.92
C SER A 138 -16.90 25.77 21.45
N TRP A 139 -16.45 24.58 21.01
CA TRP A 139 -15.13 24.06 21.37
C TRP A 139 -14.00 24.82 20.66
N VAL A 140 -14.27 25.42 19.49
CA VAL A 140 -13.28 26.23 18.76
C VAL A 140 -12.93 27.52 19.53
N ASP A 141 -13.85 28.01 20.36
CA ASP A 141 -13.65 29.21 21.16
C ASP A 141 -12.85 28.94 22.44
N ARG A 142 -12.52 27.68 22.73
CA ARG A 142 -11.70 27.36 23.91
C ARG A 142 -10.24 27.74 23.66
N PRO A 143 -9.55 28.36 24.63
CA PRO A 143 -8.14 28.74 24.49
C PRO A 143 -7.21 27.56 24.21
N ASP A 144 -7.55 26.37 24.73
CA ASP A 144 -6.76 25.14 24.65
C ASP A 144 -7.15 24.24 23.48
N PHE A 145 -8.13 24.64 22.65
CA PHE A 145 -8.60 23.81 21.54
C PHE A 145 -7.48 23.48 20.56
N ARG A 146 -6.66 24.48 20.23
CA ARG A 146 -5.57 24.32 19.28
C ARG A 146 -4.49 23.38 19.81
N ASP A 147 -4.11 23.57 21.07
CA ASP A 147 -3.09 22.74 21.73
C ASP A 147 -3.56 21.28 21.83
N ILE A 148 -4.82 21.04 22.20
CA ILE A 148 -5.40 19.68 22.26
C ILE A 148 -5.42 19.02 20.87
N VAL A 149 -5.79 19.76 19.82
CA VAL A 149 -5.78 19.20 18.47
C VAL A 149 -4.35 18.89 18.03
N GLU A 150 -3.40 19.79 18.28
CA GLU A 150 -2.01 19.60 17.88
C GLU A 150 -1.29 18.50 18.70
N GLU A 151 -1.63 18.31 19.97
CA GLU A 151 -1.00 17.31 20.85
C GLU A 151 -1.64 15.92 20.77
N GLU A 152 -2.98 15.82 20.68
CA GLU A 152 -3.70 14.55 20.88
C GLU A 152 -4.18 13.87 19.58
N THR A 153 -4.20 14.57 18.42
CA THR A 153 -4.73 13.97 17.17
C THR A 153 -3.70 13.34 16.25
N TRP A 154 -2.41 13.64 16.41
CA TRP A 154 -1.36 13.17 15.49
C TRP A 154 -0.60 11.92 15.94
N VAL A 155 -1.02 11.25 17.02
CA VAL A 155 -0.19 10.27 17.75
C VAL A 155 -0.08 8.87 17.15
N THR A 156 -0.43 8.67 15.88
CA THR A 156 0.02 7.46 15.16
C THR A 156 0.88 7.86 13.99
N LEU A 157 2.18 8.01 14.26
CA LEU A 157 3.20 8.07 13.22
C LEU A 157 3.20 6.73 12.47
N ILE A 158 2.54 6.72 11.31
CA ILE A 158 2.61 5.63 10.35
C ILE A 158 3.66 6.03 9.33
N MET A 159 4.74 5.26 9.22
CA MET A 159 5.69 5.46 8.15
C MET A 159 5.14 4.88 6.85
N VAL A 160 4.94 5.74 5.85
CA VAL A 160 4.56 5.38 4.49
C VAL A 160 5.76 5.59 3.59
N ILE A 161 6.27 4.50 3.00
CA ILE A 161 7.30 4.56 1.97
C ILE A 161 6.61 4.40 0.61
N LEU A 162 6.71 5.45 -0.21
CA LEU A 162 6.21 5.43 -1.59
C LEU A 162 7.28 4.86 -2.51
N CYS A 163 6.98 3.73 -3.17
CA CYS A 163 7.76 3.26 -4.31
C CYS A 163 7.24 4.02 -5.54
N THR A 164 7.98 5.04 -5.99
CA THR A 164 7.66 5.76 -7.24
C THR A 164 8.65 5.36 -8.33
N ASP A 165 8.09 4.89 -9.45
CA ASP A 165 8.69 4.62 -10.77
C ASP A 165 10.17 4.17 -10.78
N LEU A 166 10.38 2.84 -10.76
CA LEU A 166 11.64 2.17 -11.12
C LEU A 166 11.68 1.75 -12.60
#